data_AF-A0A484MBJ0-F1
#
_entry.id   AF-A0A484MBJ0-F1
#
_cell.length_a   1.000
_cell.length_b   1.000
_cell.length_c   1.000
_cell.angle_alpha   90.00
_cell.angle_beta   90.00
_cell.angle_gamma   90.00
#
_symmetry.space_group_name_H-M   'P 1'
#
loop_
_entity.id
_entity.type
_entity.pdbx_description
1 polymer ?
#
loop_
_entity_poly.entity_id
_entity_poly.type
_entity_poly.pdbx_seq_one_letter_code
_entity_poly.pdbx_strand_id
1 'polypeptide(L)'
;MAAEEEVLAELEALDAVYGGDYTILDKYPPVFHLRIKPRTADVTSQQFVEATISIQAGPKYPDEPPCISMVDSKGLDEQRQKNLTS
;
A
#
# COMPACT_ATOMS: atom_id res chain seq x y z
N MET A 1 21.89 1.43 10.24
CA MET A 1 21.33 1.51 11.60
C MET A 1 20.18 2.50 11.66
N ALA A 2 20.36 3.81 11.42
CA ALA A 2 19.24 4.76 11.48
C ALA A 2 18.10 4.48 10.48
N ALA A 3 18.42 4.21 9.20
CA ALA A 3 17.41 3.95 8.17
C ALA A 3 16.60 2.67 8.42
N GLU A 4 17.22 1.61 8.94
CA GLU A 4 16.54 0.35 9.22
C GLU A 4 15.56 0.48 10.40
N GLU A 5 15.94 1.26 11.41
CA GLU A 5 15.08 1.56 12.56
C GLU A 5 13.88 2.44 12.15
N GLU A 6 14.09 3.41 11.26
CA GLU A 6 13.03 4.23 10.67
C GLU A 6 12.03 3.37 9.87
N VAL A 7 12.53 2.47 9.02
CA VAL A 7 11.71 1.55 8.23
C VAL A 7 10.91 0.59 9.11
N LEU A 8 11.50 0.09 10.19
CA LEU A 8 10.79 -0.76 11.16
C LEU A 8 9.68 0.02 11.87
N ALA A 9 9.95 1.26 12.28
CA ALA A 9 8.94 2.12 12.90
C ALA A 9 7.76 2.40 11.95
N GLU A 10 8.01 2.55 10.65
CA GLU A 10 6.92 2.69 9.66
C GLU A 10 6.07 1.42 9.53
N LEU A 11 6.68 0.22 9.58
CA LEU A 11 5.92 -1.03 9.57
C LEU A 11 5.02 -1.18 10.82
N GLU A 12 5.50 -0.74 11.99
CA GLU A 12 4.68 -0.71 13.21
C GLU A 12 3.53 0.29 13.10
N ALA A 13 3.79 1.48 12.56
CA ALA A 13 2.74 2.47 12.31
C ALA A 13 1.71 1.96 11.31
N LEU A 14 2.15 1.22 10.28
CA LEU A 14 1.27 0.62 9.28
C LEU A 14 0.31 -0.40 9.90
N ASP A 15 0.80 -1.26 10.80
CA ASP A 15 -0.03 -2.18 11.58
C ASP A 15 -1.07 -1.42 12.42
N ALA A 16 -0.63 -0.37 13.13
CA ALA A 16 -1.53 0.41 13.99
C ALA A 16 -2.62 1.18 13.21
N VAL A 17 -2.32 1.67 12.00
CA VAL A 17 -3.24 2.50 11.21
C VAL A 17 -4.17 1.66 10.34
N TYR A 18 -3.63 0.67 9.63
CA TYR A 18 -4.39 -0.10 8.65
C TYR A 18 -4.90 -1.42 9.21
N GLY A 19 -4.36 -1.91 10.32
CA GLY A 19 -4.83 -3.09 11.04
C GLY A 19 -4.89 -4.34 10.16
N GLY A 20 -6.04 -4.60 9.54
CA GLY A 20 -6.26 -5.76 8.67
C GLY A 20 -6.24 -5.48 7.16
N ASP A 21 -6.15 -4.22 6.74
CA ASP A 21 -6.24 -3.83 5.32
C ASP A 21 -4.89 -3.90 4.58
N TYR A 22 -3.90 -4.60 5.13
CA TYR A 22 -2.59 -4.79 4.50
C TYR A 22 -2.12 -6.25 4.60
N THR A 23 -1.09 -6.59 3.82
CA THR A 23 -0.44 -7.90 3.87
C THR A 23 1.06 -7.73 3.65
N ILE A 24 1.86 -7.98 4.67
CA ILE A 24 3.33 -7.98 4.54
C ILE A 24 3.77 -9.26 3.81
N LEU A 25 4.55 -9.07 2.75
CA LEU A 25 5.22 -10.13 2.00
C LEU A 25 6.69 -10.28 2.44
N ASP A 26 7.37 -9.16 2.67
CA ASP A 26 8.73 -9.10 3.18
C ASP A 26 8.89 -7.93 4.16
N LYS A 27 9.76 -8.09 5.15
CA LYS A 27 10.02 -7.07 6.18
C LYS A 27 11.25 -6.24 5.89
N TYR A 28 12.24 -6.76 5.17
CA TYR A 28 13.44 -5.97 4.86
C TYR A 28 14.18 -6.43 3.58
N PRO A 29 14.20 -5.59 2.52
CA PRO A 29 13.46 -4.33 2.40
C PRO A 29 11.94 -4.60 2.38
N PRO A 30 11.11 -3.71 2.97
CA PRO A 30 9.70 -3.99 3.18
C PRO A 30 8.95 -4.11 1.84
N VAL A 31 8.19 -5.19 1.73
CA VAL A 31 7.29 -5.43 0.61
C VAL A 31 5.93 -5.78 1.19
N PHE A 32 4.91 -5.01 0.85
CA PHE A 32 3.57 -5.28 1.35
C PHE A 32 2.50 -4.85 0.35
N HIS A 33 1.34 -5.47 0.49
CA HIS A 33 0.14 -5.09 -0.23
C HIS A 33 -0.75 -4.27 0.69
N LEU A 34 -1.35 -3.22 0.14
CA LEU A 34 -2.28 -2.34 0.85
C LEU A 34 -3.60 -2.30 0.08
N ARG A 35 -4.69 -2.62 0.77
CA ARG A 35 -6.05 -2.52 0.23
C ARG A 35 -6.61 -1.16 0.59
N ILE A 36 -6.99 -0.40 -0.41
CA ILE A 36 -7.58 0.92 -0.26
C ILE A 36 -9.00 0.94 -0.82
N LYS A 37 -9.86 1.70 -0.15
CA LYS A 37 -11.26 1.89 -0.55
C LYS A 37 -11.63 3.36 -0.39
N PRO A 38 -12.42 3.93 -1.32
CA PRO A 38 -12.86 5.30 -1.18
C PRO A 38 -13.87 5.42 -0.03
N ARG A 39 -13.77 6.50 0.74
CA ARG A 39 -14.69 6.81 1.84
C ARG A 39 -16.06 7.34 1.37
N THR A 40 -16.46 7.05 0.14
CA THR A 40 -17.64 7.64 -0.52
C THR A 40 -18.97 7.09 -0.03
N ALA A 41 -18.97 5.94 0.64
CA ALA A 41 -20.15 5.38 1.28
C ALA A 41 -19.77 4.87 2.67
N ASP A 42 -20.55 5.26 3.68
CA ASP A 42 -20.38 4.83 5.08
C ASP A 42 -20.65 3.33 5.26
N VAL A 43 -21.35 2.70 4.30
CA VAL A 43 -21.68 1.27 4.29
C VAL A 43 -20.70 0.52 3.38
N THR A 44 -19.89 -0.37 3.97
CA THR A 44 -18.89 -1.18 3.26
C THR A 44 -19.46 -1.94 2.07
N SER A 45 -20.71 -2.41 2.15
CA SER A 45 -21.39 -3.13 1.06
C SER A 45 -21.74 -2.27 -0.16
N GLN A 46 -21.73 -0.94 -0.01
CA GLN A 46 -22.00 0.02 -1.08
C GLN A 46 -20.72 0.56 -1.72
N GLN A 47 -19.55 0.22 -1.16
CA GLN A 47 -18.25 0.52 -1.78
C GLN A 47 -18.01 -0.46 -2.92
N PHE A 48 -18.21 0.02 -4.14
CA PHE A 48 -17.98 -0.79 -5.34
C PHE A 48 -16.54 -0.71 -5.83
N VAL A 49 -15.87 0.40 -5.56
CA VAL A 49 -14.49 0.66 -5.97
C VAL A 49 -13.54 0.23 -4.87
N GLU A 50 -12.57 -0.61 -5.21
CA GLU A 50 -11.51 -1.03 -4.31
C GLU A 50 -10.22 -1.21 -5.12
N ALA A 51 -9.07 -0.95 -4.51
CA ALA A 51 -7.77 -1.21 -5.14
C ALA A 51 -6.84 -1.89 -4.13
N THR A 52 -6.05 -2.84 -4.62
CA THR A 52 -4.93 -3.40 -3.87
C THR A 52 -3.66 -2.97 -4.58
N ILE A 53 -2.84 -2.17 -3.90
CA ILE A 53 -1.54 -1.71 -4.41
C ILE A 53 -0.41 -2.50 -3.74
N SER A 54 0.65 -2.76 -4.48
CA SER A 54 1.90 -3.29 -3.97
C SER A 54 2.88 -2.15 -3.76
N ILE A 55 3.46 -2.08 -2.57
CA ILE A 55 4.54 -1.16 -2.23
C ILE A 55 5.78 -2.02 -1.99
N GLN A 56 6.81 -1.80 -2.80
CA GLN A 56 8.04 -2.57 -2.77
C GLN A 56 9.21 -1.61 -2.53
N ALA A 57 9.71 -1.59 -1.30
CA ALA A 57 10.92 -0.85 -1.00
C ALA A 57 12.13 -1.54 -1.64
N GLY A 58 13.00 -0.73 -2.24
CA GLY A 58 14.30 -1.19 -2.70
C GLY A 58 15.31 -1.24 -1.55
N PRO A 59 16.50 -1.83 -1.76
CA PRO A 59 17.57 -1.86 -0.78
C PRO A 59 18.15 -0.46 -0.43
N LYS A 60 17.80 0.56 -1.22
CA LYS A 60 18.17 1.96 -1.01
C LYS A 60 17.03 2.78 -0.38
N TYR A 61 15.91 2.17 -0.02
CA TYR A 61 14.88 2.87 0.72
C TYR A 61 15.41 3.20 2.14
N PRO A 62 15.17 4.41 2.68
CA PRO A 62 14.28 5.47 2.18
C PRO A 62 14.91 6.49 1.20
N ASP A 63 16.21 6.40 0.88
CA ASP A 63 16.89 7.34 -0.04
C ASP A 63 16.33 7.29 -1.48
N GLU A 64 15.93 6.11 -1.95
CA GLU A 64 15.16 5.94 -3.19
C GLU A 64 13.70 5.58 -2.88
N PRO A 65 12.72 6.16 -3.59
CA PRO A 65 11.31 5.87 -3.35
C PRO A 65 10.99 4.40 -3.67
N PRO A 66 9.98 3.82 -3.00
CA PRO A 66 9.55 2.47 -3.28
C PRO A 66 8.86 2.39 -4.64
N CYS A 67 8.87 1.20 -5.24
CA CYS A 67 8.07 0.91 -6.42
C CYS A 67 6.61 0.70 -5.99
N ILE A 68 5.68 1.40 -6.64
CA ILE A 68 4.24 1.26 -6.41
C ILE A 68 3.61 0.67 -7.67
N SER A 69 2.84 -0.40 -7.52
CA SER A 69 2.14 -1.05 -8.63
C SER A 69 0.74 -1.51 -8.23
N MET A 70 -0.14 -1.68 -9.20
CA MET A 70 -1.49 -2.21 -8.98
C MET A 70 -1.45 -3.74 -9.00
N VAL A 71 -1.93 -4.37 -7.92
CA VAL A 71 -2.08 -5.84 -7.85
C VAL A 71 -3.44 -6.25 -8.35
N ASP A 72 -4.47 -5.57 -7.85
CA ASP A 72 -5.86 -5.83 -8.19
C ASP A 72 -6.67 -4.54 -8.08
N SER A 73 -7.70 -4.42 -8.89
CA SER A 73 -8.64 -3.30 -8.78
C SER A 73 -10.03 -3.68 -9.21
N LYS A 74 -11.02 -3.16 -8.48
CA LYS A 74 -12.44 -3.31 -8.76
C LYS A 74 -13.03 -1.94 -9.02
N GLY A 75 -13.79 -1.82 -10.10
CA GLY A 75 -14.46 -0.56 -10.46
C GLY A 75 -13.52 0.57 -10.91
N LEU A 76 -12.25 0.26 -11.19
CA LEU A 76 -11.26 1.17 -11.78
C LEU A 76 -10.92 0.73 -13.20
N ASP A 77 -11.09 1.64 -14.16
CA ASP A 77 -10.61 1.45 -15.53
C ASP A 77 -9.08 1.64 -15.61
N GLU A 78 -8.48 1.23 -16.73
CA GLU A 78 -7.03 1.28 -16.94
C GLU A 78 -6.45 2.70 -16.80
N GLN A 79 -7.22 3.73 -17.15
CA GLN A 79 -6.76 5.12 -17.06
C GLN A 79 -6.65 5.56 -15.60
N ARG A 80 -7.64 5.24 -14.78
CA ARG A 80 -7.63 5.52 -13.34
C ARG A 80 -6.60 4.69 -12.61
N GLN A 81 -6.37 3.45 -13.02
CA GLN A 81 -5.31 2.61 -12.48
C GLN A 81 -3.94 3.27 -12.69
N LYS A 82 -3.66 3.76 -13.91
CA LYS A 82 -2.41 4.46 -14.21
C LYS A 82 -2.24 5.74 -13.38
N ASN A 83 -3.29 6.55 -13.25
CA ASN A 83 -3.26 7.78 -12.46
C ASN A 83 -3.00 7.53 -10.95
N LEU A 84 -3.27 6.31 -10.46
CA LEU A 84 -3.02 5.97 -9.06
C LEU A 84 -1.57 5.50 -8.81
N THR A 85 -0.90 5.00 -9.84
CA THR A 85 0.45 4.39 -9.73
C THR A 85 1.55 5.17 -10.44
N SER A 86 1.23 6.24 -11.18
CA SER A 86 2.19 7.05 -11.96
C SER A 86 1.89 8.53 -11.91
#